data_AF-A0A929PI90-F1
#
_entry.id   AF-A0A929PI90-F1
#
_cell.length_a   1.000
_cell.length_b   1.000
_cell.length_c   1.000
_cell.angle_alpha   90.00
_cell.angle_beta   90.00
_cell.angle_gamma   90.00
#
_symmetry.space_group_name_H-M   'P 1'
#
loop_
_entity.id
_entity.type
_entity.pdbx_description
1 polymer ?
#
loop_
_entity_poly.entity_id
_entity_poly.type
_entity_poly.pdbx_seq_one_letter_code
_entity_poly.pdbx_strand_id
1 'polypeptide(L)'
;MNRIEEFKEPAENIDDAVRALDLKPLKNHDDPRYVDCSEVRGSNVVRSIEKLLDSQSEGDFLHLLFSGYRGNGKTTELFQLMDKIEGKYKTLYFDAPEELDINNLTFPDLLLGIAKMVAEKMEKEKQPLPEELLKQVGEWFYERLIEQTEETRKEIEAEGGIGTPSWFSFIMGRIIGRMKTSTDDRKLIRQKLNQDLSKLIDCVNDLLEAAQKVTRDKSQKDLLVIIDSLDRLLPGLEIGLFKHNG
;
A
#
# COMPACT_ATOMS: atom_id res chain seq x y z
N MET A 1 5.55 7.11 25.91
CA MET A 1 6.52 6.81 26.98
C MET A 1 7.87 6.64 26.29
N ASN A 2 8.67 7.70 26.26
CA ASN A 2 9.98 7.71 25.61
C ASN A 2 10.92 6.82 26.41
N ARG A 3 11.34 5.71 25.81
CA ARG A 3 12.42 4.87 26.33
C ARG A 3 13.45 4.66 25.23
N ILE A 4 14.13 5.75 24.90
CA ILE A 4 15.44 5.69 24.26
C ILE A 4 16.41 5.67 25.43
N GLU A 5 16.55 4.51 26.08
CA GLU A 5 17.81 4.23 26.79
C GLU A 5 18.82 4.05 25.65
N GLU A 6 19.84 4.90 25.57
CA GLU A 6 20.95 4.76 24.63
C GLU A 6 21.60 3.39 24.86
N PHE A 7 21.28 2.42 24.01
CA PHE A 7 21.92 1.11 24.05
C PHE A 7 23.38 1.29 23.62
N LYS A 8 24.29 0.66 24.37
CA LYS A 8 25.72 0.67 24.03
C LYS A 8 25.91 -0.14 22.75
N GLU A 9 26.28 0.52 21.65
CA GLU A 9 26.62 -0.12 20.39
C GLU A 9 28.16 -0.14 20.21
N PRO A 10 28.79 -1.30 19.93
CA PRO A 10 28.21 -2.64 19.80
C PRO A 10 27.96 -3.33 21.15
N ALA A 11 27.05 -4.32 21.18
CA ALA A 11 26.75 -5.10 22.38
C ALA A 11 27.97 -5.90 22.87
N GLU A 12 28.19 -5.93 24.19
CA GLU A 12 29.38 -6.56 24.80
C GLU A 12 29.11 -7.97 25.35
N ASN A 13 27.84 -8.34 25.58
CA ASN A 13 27.44 -9.66 26.07
C ASN A 13 26.05 -10.06 25.52
N ILE A 14 25.61 -11.29 25.80
CA ILE A 14 24.34 -11.84 25.31
C ILE A 14 23.14 -11.08 25.86
N ASP A 15 23.16 -10.67 27.13
CA ASP A 15 22.04 -9.94 27.73
C ASP A 15 21.87 -8.56 27.08
N ASP A 16 22.97 -7.88 26.79
CA ASP A 16 22.99 -6.62 26.05
C ASP A 16 22.50 -6.84 24.61
N ALA A 17 22.94 -7.91 23.95
CA ALA A 17 22.48 -8.25 22.61
C ALA A 17 20.98 -8.53 22.57
N VAL A 18 20.43 -9.28 23.53
CA VAL A 18 18.98 -9.57 23.62
C VAL A 18 18.18 -8.30 23.88
N ARG A 19 18.70 -7.38 24.71
CA ARG A 19 18.04 -6.09 24.99
C ARG A 19 18.08 -5.14 23.80
N ALA A 20 19.18 -5.14 23.05
CA ALA A 20 19.37 -4.29 21.88
C ALA A 20 18.78 -4.87 20.59
N LEU A 21 18.39 -6.16 20.58
CA LEU A 21 17.87 -6.84 19.40
C LEU A 21 16.50 -6.27 19.01
N ASP A 22 16.48 -5.49 17.94
CA ASP A 22 15.27 -5.09 17.22
C ASP A 22 15.21 -5.84 15.88
N LEU A 23 14.15 -6.64 15.70
CA LEU A 23 13.91 -7.38 14.45
C LEU A 23 13.15 -6.55 13.40
N LYS A 24 12.86 -5.28 13.70
CA LYS A 24 12.21 -4.39 12.75
C LYS A 24 13.17 -4.02 11.62
N PRO A 25 12.63 -3.74 10.42
CA PRO A 25 13.42 -3.20 9.32
C PRO A 25 14.09 -1.89 9.70
N LEU A 26 15.31 -1.67 9.20
CA LEU A 26 16.01 -0.40 9.34
C LEU A 26 15.35 0.60 8.38
N LYS A 27 14.81 1.69 8.92
CA LYS A 27 14.04 2.69 8.14
C LYS A 27 14.89 3.81 7.60
N ASN A 28 15.97 4.16 8.29
CA ASN A 28 16.83 5.28 7.92
C ASN A 28 17.96 4.76 7.01
N HIS A 29 18.26 5.48 5.93
CA HIS A 29 19.31 5.06 5.00
C HIS A 29 20.70 5.09 5.65
N ASP A 30 20.94 6.08 6.52
CA ASP A 30 22.17 6.30 7.28
C ASP A 30 22.25 5.48 8.60
N ASP A 31 21.39 4.48 8.79
CA ASP A 31 21.44 3.66 9.99
C ASP A 31 22.78 2.90 10.07
N PRO A 32 23.61 3.11 11.11
CA PRO A 32 24.95 2.53 11.19
C PRO A 32 24.96 1.00 11.26
N ARG A 33 23.79 0.38 11.54
CA ARG A 33 23.61 -1.07 11.57
C ARG A 33 23.38 -1.65 10.17
N TYR A 34 23.16 -0.83 9.14
CA TYR A 34 23.02 -1.30 7.77
C TYR A 34 24.37 -1.80 7.23
N VAL A 35 24.35 -2.99 6.65
CA VAL A 35 25.50 -3.60 5.98
C VAL A 35 25.11 -3.91 4.55
N ASP A 36 25.83 -3.34 3.58
CA ASP A 36 25.62 -3.64 2.16
C ASP A 36 26.11 -5.06 1.85
N CYS A 37 25.16 -5.98 1.69
CA CYS A 37 25.41 -7.37 1.35
C CYS A 37 25.41 -7.63 -0.18
N SER A 38 25.44 -6.61 -1.03
CA SER A 38 25.34 -6.77 -2.49
C SER A 38 26.51 -7.56 -3.09
N GLU A 39 27.72 -7.39 -2.55
CA GLU A 39 28.92 -8.15 -2.98
C GLU A 39 28.72 -9.65 -2.78
N VAL A 40 28.30 -10.07 -1.58
CA VAL A 40 28.08 -11.49 -1.25
C VAL A 40 26.83 -12.08 -1.91
N ARG A 41 25.82 -11.25 -2.19
CA ARG A 41 24.63 -11.66 -2.97
C ARG A 41 24.90 -11.74 -4.47
N GLY A 42 26.03 -11.22 -4.94
CA GLY A 42 26.37 -11.12 -6.37
C GLY A 42 25.47 -10.16 -7.15
N SER A 43 24.65 -9.35 -6.48
CA SER A 43 23.72 -8.42 -7.10
C SER A 43 23.36 -7.28 -6.16
N ASN A 44 23.21 -6.09 -6.73
CA ASN A 44 22.67 -4.93 -6.01
C ASN A 44 21.22 -4.72 -6.47
N VAL A 45 20.27 -5.32 -5.75
CA VAL A 45 18.86 -5.32 -6.15
C VAL A 45 18.28 -3.91 -6.19
N VAL A 46 18.67 -3.05 -5.23
CA VAL A 46 18.25 -1.64 -5.21
C VAL A 46 18.65 -0.94 -6.50
N ARG A 47 19.90 -1.08 -6.93
CA ARG A 47 20.39 -0.51 -8.20
C ARG A 47 19.71 -1.13 -9.42
N SER A 48 19.38 -2.41 -9.38
CA SER A 48 18.65 -3.07 -10.47
C SER A 48 17.23 -2.51 -10.62
N ILE A 49 16.52 -2.31 -9.51
CA ILE A 49 15.18 -1.72 -9.52
C ILE A 49 15.26 -0.26 -9.98
N GLU A 50 16.20 0.53 -9.47
CA GLU A 50 16.44 1.91 -9.91
C GLU A 50 16.64 2.00 -11.43
N LYS A 51 17.46 1.12 -12.01
CA LYS A 51 17.66 1.09 -13.47
C LYS A 51 16.40 0.73 -14.25
N LEU A 52 15.57 -0.17 -13.72
CA LEU A 52 14.30 -0.52 -14.35
C LEU A 52 13.31 0.64 -14.29
N LEU A 53 13.28 1.38 -13.18
CA LEU A 53 12.47 2.58 -13.06
C LEU A 53 12.94 3.67 -14.04
N ASP A 54 14.25 3.93 -14.09
CA ASP A 54 14.86 4.93 -15.00
C ASP A 54 14.70 4.58 -16.49
N SER A 55 14.42 3.33 -16.85
CA SER A 55 14.24 2.91 -18.23
C SER A 55 12.81 3.03 -18.74
N GLN A 56 11.85 3.41 -17.90
CA GLN A 56 10.44 3.54 -18.30
C GLN A 56 10.22 4.86 -19.07
N SER A 57 9.35 4.81 -20.09
CA SER A 57 8.90 6.01 -20.78
C SER A 57 7.59 6.52 -20.16
N GLU A 58 7.24 7.78 -20.47
CA GLU A 58 5.96 8.33 -20.06
C GLU A 58 4.80 7.50 -20.65
N GLY A 59 3.89 7.03 -19.78
CA GLY A 59 2.79 6.15 -20.14
C GLY A 59 3.07 4.65 -19.96
N ASP A 60 4.31 4.26 -19.66
CA ASP A 60 4.65 2.89 -19.29
C ASP A 60 4.33 2.65 -17.81
N PHE A 61 3.65 1.53 -17.52
CA PHE A 61 3.42 1.06 -16.16
C PHE A 61 4.27 -0.17 -15.88
N LEU A 62 5.02 -0.14 -14.78
CA LEU A 62 5.90 -1.23 -14.37
C LEU A 62 5.38 -1.88 -13.09
N HIS A 63 5.08 -3.17 -13.15
CA HIS A 63 4.79 -3.99 -11.98
C HIS A 63 6.02 -4.81 -11.60
N LEU A 64 6.52 -4.64 -10.37
CA LEU A 64 7.67 -5.36 -9.86
C LEU A 64 7.30 -6.21 -8.65
N LEU A 65 7.63 -7.50 -8.71
CA LEU A 65 7.59 -8.38 -7.55
C LEU A 65 8.97 -8.44 -6.89
N PHE A 66 9.10 -7.82 -5.71
CA PHE A 66 10.31 -7.92 -4.90
C PHE A 66 10.14 -9.02 -3.84
N SER A 67 10.65 -10.22 -4.13
CA SER A 67 10.43 -11.43 -3.30
C SER A 67 11.72 -12.02 -2.72
N GLY A 68 11.56 -12.87 -1.70
CA GLY A 68 12.66 -13.52 -0.97
C GLY A 68 12.20 -14.04 0.40
N TYR A 69 13.06 -14.75 1.12
CA TYR A 69 12.71 -15.30 2.44
C TYR A 69 12.40 -14.23 3.49
N ARG A 70 11.55 -14.56 4.46
CA ARG A 70 11.29 -13.67 5.61
C ARG A 70 12.58 -13.48 6.43
N GLY A 71 12.83 -12.25 6.88
CA GLY A 71 14.00 -11.91 7.68
C GLY A 71 15.30 -11.69 6.88
N ASN A 72 15.28 -11.73 5.55
CA ASN A 72 16.46 -11.51 4.72
C ASN A 72 16.77 -10.02 4.42
N GLY A 73 16.02 -9.08 5.02
CA GLY A 73 16.22 -7.64 4.87
C GLY A 73 15.46 -6.96 3.73
N LYS A 74 14.51 -7.61 3.03
CA LYS A 74 13.71 -6.99 1.94
C LYS A 74 13.18 -5.60 2.29
N THR A 75 12.44 -5.45 3.38
CA THR A 75 11.87 -4.15 3.77
C THR A 75 12.96 -3.11 4.03
N THR A 76 14.10 -3.50 4.59
CA THR A 76 15.27 -2.62 4.75
C THR A 76 15.81 -2.17 3.38
N GLU A 77 15.95 -3.08 2.41
CA GLU A 77 16.35 -2.74 1.04
C GLU A 77 15.33 -1.84 0.33
N LEU A 78 14.02 -2.00 0.61
CA LEU A 78 12.98 -1.10 0.11
C LEU A 78 13.15 0.32 0.68
N PHE A 79 13.47 0.46 1.97
CA PHE A 79 13.78 1.77 2.55
C PHE A 79 15.02 2.42 1.91
N GLN A 80 16.07 1.63 1.67
CA GLN A 80 17.26 2.08 0.94
C GLN A 80 16.94 2.49 -0.51
N LEU A 81 16.04 1.76 -1.18
CA LEU A 81 15.57 2.13 -2.53
C LEU A 81 14.80 3.45 -2.50
N MET A 82 13.81 3.58 -1.60
CA MET A 82 12.97 4.78 -1.50
C MET A 82 13.80 6.04 -1.29
N ASP A 83 14.82 5.97 -0.45
CA ASP A 83 15.75 7.07 -0.21
C ASP A 83 16.52 7.46 -1.49
N LYS A 84 17.13 6.48 -2.17
CA LYS A 84 17.90 6.72 -3.40
C LYS A 84 17.07 7.33 -4.53
N ILE A 85 15.81 6.94 -4.64
CA ILE A 85 14.92 7.41 -5.71
C ILE A 85 14.08 8.63 -5.30
N GLU A 86 14.18 9.12 -4.06
CA GLU A 86 13.34 10.21 -3.54
C GLU A 86 13.42 11.46 -4.42
N GLY A 87 14.57 11.73 -5.04
CA GLY A 87 14.76 12.86 -5.94
C GLY A 87 13.88 12.83 -7.20
N LYS A 88 13.50 11.64 -7.67
CA LYS A 88 12.75 11.41 -8.92
C LYS A 88 11.34 10.88 -8.70
N TYR A 89 11.15 10.11 -7.64
CA TYR A 89 9.88 9.45 -7.32
C TYR A 89 9.35 9.90 -5.98
N LYS A 90 8.03 10.06 -5.91
CA LYS A 90 7.26 10.17 -4.69
C LYS A 90 6.67 8.81 -4.35
N THR A 91 7.10 8.25 -3.22
CA THR A 91 6.72 6.89 -2.83
C THR A 91 5.50 6.88 -1.91
N LEU A 92 4.44 6.18 -2.30
CA LEU A 92 3.35 5.81 -1.40
C LEU A 92 3.62 4.39 -0.86
N TYR A 93 4.23 4.32 0.31
CA TYR A 93 4.53 3.05 0.99
C TYR A 93 3.37 2.61 1.89
N PHE A 94 3.04 1.32 1.79
CA PHE A 94 2.03 0.62 2.57
C PHE A 94 2.56 -0.74 3.03
N ASP A 95 2.39 -1.08 4.31
CA ASP A 95 2.63 -2.43 4.82
C ASP A 95 1.33 -3.23 4.75
N ALA A 96 1.25 -4.24 3.87
CA ALA A 96 0.00 -4.95 3.61
C ALA A 96 -0.71 -5.52 4.86
N PRO A 97 -0.03 -6.09 5.87
CA PRO A 97 -0.66 -6.58 7.09
C PRO A 97 -1.32 -5.49 7.96
N GLU A 98 -0.92 -4.21 7.82
CA GLU A 98 -1.56 -3.11 8.56
C GLU A 98 -2.92 -2.75 7.95
N GLU A 99 -3.05 -2.85 6.63
CA GLU A 99 -4.22 -2.39 5.89
C GLU A 99 -5.15 -3.54 5.43
N LEU A 100 -4.61 -4.72 5.19
CA LEU A 100 -5.27 -5.85 4.52
C LEU A 100 -5.27 -7.13 5.38
N ASP A 101 -6.29 -7.99 5.18
CA ASP A 101 -6.32 -9.33 5.76
C ASP A 101 -5.47 -10.30 4.92
N ILE A 102 -4.15 -10.27 5.15
CA ILE A 102 -3.17 -11.11 4.43
C ILE A 102 -3.45 -12.62 4.54
N ASN A 103 -4.19 -13.08 5.54
CA ASN A 103 -4.52 -14.50 5.71
C ASN A 103 -5.64 -14.97 4.80
N ASN A 104 -6.38 -14.04 4.18
CA ASN A 104 -7.48 -14.34 3.28
C ASN A 104 -7.50 -13.37 2.09
N LEU A 105 -6.36 -12.83 1.68
CA LEU A 105 -6.32 -11.81 0.63
C LEU A 105 -6.68 -12.40 -0.74
N THR A 106 -7.59 -11.73 -1.45
CA THR A 106 -7.90 -12.00 -2.86
C THR A 106 -7.61 -10.77 -3.71
N PHE A 107 -7.54 -10.94 -5.04
CA PHE A 107 -7.23 -9.84 -5.96
C PHE A 107 -8.19 -8.64 -5.85
N PRO A 108 -9.53 -8.83 -5.79
CA PRO A 108 -10.44 -7.71 -5.57
C PRO A 108 -10.23 -7.00 -4.22
N ASP A 109 -9.83 -7.75 -3.17
CA ASP A 109 -9.55 -7.14 -1.87
C ASP A 109 -8.28 -6.27 -1.94
N LEU A 110 -7.26 -6.70 -2.68
CA LEU A 110 -6.05 -5.93 -2.91
C LEU A 110 -6.37 -4.63 -3.67
N LEU A 111 -7.17 -4.70 -4.74
CA LEU A 111 -7.61 -3.53 -5.50
C LEU A 111 -8.41 -2.55 -4.65
N LEU A 112 -9.38 -3.06 -3.87
CA LEU A 112 -10.15 -2.24 -2.92
C LEU A 112 -9.22 -1.58 -1.88
N GLY A 113 -8.23 -2.33 -1.40
CA GLY A 113 -7.18 -1.85 -0.54
C GLY A 113 -6.40 -0.69 -1.14
N ILE A 114 -5.92 -0.85 -2.37
CA ILE A 114 -5.17 0.19 -3.10
C ILE A 114 -6.01 1.46 -3.25
N ALA A 115 -7.29 1.35 -3.63
CA ALA A 115 -8.18 2.50 -3.77
C ALA A 115 -8.27 3.32 -2.46
N LYS A 116 -8.50 2.65 -1.31
CA LYS A 116 -8.51 3.31 0.00
C LYS A 116 -7.16 3.92 0.34
N MET A 117 -6.10 3.10 0.25
CA MET A 117 -4.75 3.45 0.66
C MET A 117 -4.22 4.67 -0.10
N VAL A 118 -4.43 4.73 -1.41
CA VAL A 118 -4.00 5.87 -2.24
C VAL A 118 -4.76 7.13 -1.85
N ALA A 119 -6.09 7.08 -1.76
CA ALA A 119 -6.90 8.25 -1.40
C ALA A 119 -6.51 8.83 -0.02
N GLU A 120 -6.40 7.98 1.01
CA GLU A 120 -6.03 8.39 2.36
C GLU A 120 -4.60 8.94 2.44
N LYS A 121 -3.64 8.31 1.73
CA LYS A 121 -2.25 8.75 1.74
C LYS A 121 -2.11 10.10 1.06
N MET A 122 -2.75 10.29 -0.08
CA MET A 122 -2.75 11.56 -0.82
C MET A 122 -3.39 12.68 0.00
N GLU A 123 -4.50 12.42 0.70
CA GLU A 123 -5.10 13.36 1.65
C GLU A 123 -4.13 13.72 2.78
N LYS A 124 -3.52 12.71 3.43
CA LYS A 124 -2.57 12.91 4.52
C LYS A 124 -1.35 13.74 4.11
N GLU A 125 -0.93 13.65 2.85
CA GLU A 125 0.15 14.45 2.29
C GLU A 125 -0.28 15.86 1.82
N LYS A 126 -1.53 16.23 2.09
CA LYS A 126 -2.15 17.50 1.64
C LYS A 126 -2.08 17.64 0.12
N GLN A 127 -2.34 16.53 -0.57
CA GLN A 127 -2.42 16.38 -2.01
C GLN A 127 -3.70 15.62 -2.37
N PRO A 128 -4.88 16.03 -1.88
CA PRO A 128 -6.10 15.24 -2.07
C PRO A 128 -6.39 15.04 -3.56
N LEU A 129 -6.97 13.88 -3.88
CA LEU A 129 -7.44 13.58 -5.22
C LEU A 129 -8.62 14.50 -5.59
N PRO A 130 -8.90 14.70 -6.90
CA PRO A 130 -10.02 15.52 -7.33
C PRO A 130 -11.36 15.04 -6.76
N GLU A 131 -12.15 15.95 -6.20
CA GLU A 131 -13.42 15.62 -5.52
C GLU A 131 -14.42 14.93 -6.44
N GLU A 132 -14.51 15.35 -7.72
CA GLU A 132 -15.39 14.71 -8.70
C GLU A 132 -15.01 13.25 -8.97
N LEU A 133 -13.71 12.94 -8.99
CA LEU A 133 -13.24 11.56 -9.16
C LEU A 133 -13.55 10.73 -7.91
N LEU A 134 -13.25 11.27 -6.73
CA LEU A 134 -13.57 10.61 -5.47
C LEU A 134 -15.06 10.32 -5.38
N LYS A 135 -15.90 11.30 -5.72
CA LYS A 135 -17.36 11.15 -5.82
C LYS A 135 -17.75 10.02 -6.75
N GLN A 136 -17.30 10.05 -8.01
CA GLN A 136 -17.64 9.04 -9.01
C GLN A 136 -17.28 7.62 -8.55
N VAL A 137 -16.06 7.44 -8.02
CA VAL A 137 -15.58 6.13 -7.58
C VAL A 137 -16.29 5.70 -6.29
N GLY A 138 -16.47 6.62 -5.34
CA GLY A 138 -17.14 6.35 -4.07
C GLY A 138 -18.62 6.01 -4.24
N GLU A 139 -19.33 6.69 -5.15
CA GLU A 139 -20.73 6.40 -5.49
C GLU A 139 -20.84 5.00 -6.10
N TRP A 140 -19.91 4.62 -6.99
CA TRP A 140 -19.88 3.27 -7.54
C TRP A 140 -19.74 2.20 -6.44
N PHE A 141 -18.79 2.38 -5.52
CA PHE A 141 -18.62 1.47 -4.37
C PHE A 141 -19.86 1.44 -3.47
N TYR A 142 -20.42 2.60 -3.17
CA TYR A 142 -21.60 2.76 -2.34
C TYR A 142 -22.81 2.02 -2.91
N GLU A 143 -23.16 2.28 -4.17
CA GLU A 143 -24.30 1.68 -4.85
C GLU A 143 -24.21 0.16 -4.94
N ARG A 144 -23.00 -0.37 -5.20
CA ARG A 144 -22.81 -1.83 -5.34
C ARG A 144 -22.73 -2.53 -4.00
N LEU A 145 -21.94 -2.02 -3.06
CA LEU A 145 -21.46 -2.80 -1.92
C LEU A 145 -22.14 -2.46 -0.60
N ILE A 146 -22.80 -1.31 -0.52
CA ILE A 146 -23.46 -0.84 0.69
C ILE A 146 -24.97 -0.89 0.51
N GLU A 147 -25.66 -1.40 1.54
CA GLU A 147 -27.12 -1.41 1.55
C GLU A 147 -27.66 0.00 1.71
N GLN A 148 -28.60 0.36 0.83
CA GLN A 148 -29.09 1.72 0.65
C GLN A 148 -30.24 2.05 1.62
N THR A 149 -30.02 1.83 2.92
CA THR A 149 -30.99 2.18 3.96
C THR A 149 -30.97 3.68 4.25
N GLU A 150 -32.10 4.21 4.72
CA GLU A 150 -32.20 5.62 5.13
C GLU A 150 -31.21 5.99 6.24
N GLU A 151 -30.89 5.06 7.12
CA GLU A 151 -29.86 5.23 8.15
C GLU A 151 -28.47 5.39 7.53
N THR A 152 -28.10 4.48 6.62
CA THR A 152 -26.78 4.52 5.97
C THR A 152 -26.61 5.77 5.10
N ARG A 153 -27.68 6.24 4.44
CA ARG A 153 -27.66 7.50 3.70
C ARG A 153 -27.35 8.69 4.60
N LYS A 154 -28.05 8.80 5.73
CA LYS A 154 -27.83 9.87 6.71
C LYS A 154 -26.43 9.87 7.29
N GLU A 155 -25.89 8.68 7.60
CA GLU A 155 -24.50 8.56 8.07
C GLU A 155 -23.51 9.10 7.04
N ILE A 156 -23.67 8.72 5.77
CA ILE A 156 -22.77 9.14 4.69
C ILE A 156 -22.94 10.63 4.34
N GLU A 157 -24.17 11.15 4.34
CA GLU A 157 -24.44 12.57 4.10
C GLU A 157 -23.88 13.47 5.22
N ALA A 158 -23.72 12.93 6.44
CA ALA A 158 -23.11 13.66 7.54
C ALA A 158 -21.57 13.80 7.41
N GLU A 159 -20.92 12.98 6.57
CA GLU A 159 -19.48 13.00 6.36
C GLU A 159 -19.08 14.11 5.38
N GLY A 160 -18.81 15.31 5.89
CA GLY A 160 -17.97 16.34 5.26
C GLY A 160 -18.37 16.89 3.88
N GLY A 161 -19.43 16.37 3.25
CA GLY A 161 -19.81 16.60 1.87
C GLY A 161 -19.41 15.45 0.93
N ILE A 162 -20.30 15.11 0.00
CA ILE A 162 -20.09 14.07 -1.02
C ILE A 162 -18.89 14.44 -1.90
N GLY A 163 -18.03 13.46 -2.19
CA GLY A 163 -16.81 13.64 -2.99
C GLY A 163 -15.59 14.11 -2.22
N THR A 164 -15.74 14.46 -0.94
CA THR A 164 -14.58 14.75 -0.10
C THR A 164 -13.76 13.49 0.21
N PRO A 165 -12.45 13.62 0.47
CA PRO A 165 -11.62 12.50 0.92
C PRO A 165 -12.14 11.80 2.18
N SER A 166 -12.71 12.54 3.12
CA SER A 166 -13.30 11.98 4.35
C SER A 166 -14.54 11.13 4.05
N TRP A 167 -15.44 11.62 3.20
CA TRP A 167 -16.60 10.86 2.71
C TRP A 167 -16.19 9.57 1.98
N PHE A 168 -15.18 9.66 1.11
CA PHE A 168 -14.67 8.49 0.39
C PHE A 168 -14.07 7.46 1.35
N SER A 169 -13.24 7.93 2.29
CA SER A 169 -12.61 7.08 3.31
C SER A 169 -13.65 6.41 4.21
N PHE A 170 -14.74 7.10 4.55
CA PHE A 170 -15.86 6.53 5.30
C PHE A 170 -16.52 5.37 4.56
N ILE A 171 -16.84 5.54 3.27
CA ILE A 171 -17.42 4.49 2.42
C ILE A 171 -16.49 3.28 2.38
N MET A 172 -15.21 3.49 2.07
CA MET A 172 -14.22 2.42 1.97
C MET A 172 -14.00 1.70 3.31
N GLY A 173 -13.93 2.47 4.40
CA GLY A 173 -13.81 1.96 5.76
C GLY A 173 -15.01 1.09 6.16
N ARG A 174 -16.23 1.48 5.79
CA ARG A 174 -17.44 0.68 6.02
C ARG A 174 -17.42 -0.64 5.26
N ILE A 175 -17.02 -0.62 3.98
CA ILE A 175 -16.92 -1.83 3.14
C ILE A 175 -15.90 -2.80 3.74
N ILE A 176 -14.68 -2.32 4.01
CA ILE A 176 -13.60 -3.14 4.58
C ILE A 176 -13.98 -3.63 5.99
N GLY A 177 -14.63 -2.79 6.79
CA GLY A 177 -15.16 -3.14 8.10
C GLY A 177 -16.11 -4.33 8.04
N ARG A 178 -17.09 -4.30 7.13
CA ARG A 178 -18.03 -5.42 6.91
C ARG A 178 -17.33 -6.71 6.48
N MET A 179 -16.35 -6.60 5.58
CA MET A 179 -15.56 -7.76 5.16
C MET A 179 -14.78 -8.38 6.33
N LYS A 180 -14.30 -7.55 7.27
CA LYS A 180 -13.59 -8.00 8.48
C LYS A 180 -14.55 -8.67 9.48
N THR A 181 -15.77 -8.17 9.65
CA THR A 181 -16.68 -8.62 10.71
C THR A 181 -17.56 -9.82 10.34
N SER A 182 -17.89 -10.03 9.07
CA SER A 182 -18.82 -11.09 8.64
C SER A 182 -18.30 -11.89 7.43
N THR A 183 -18.28 -13.22 7.57
CA THR A 183 -17.92 -14.14 6.49
C THR A 183 -18.90 -14.06 5.32
N ASP A 184 -20.19 -13.89 5.59
CA ASP A 184 -21.22 -13.81 4.56
C ASP A 184 -21.15 -12.48 3.81
N ASP A 185 -20.94 -11.37 4.53
CA ASP A 185 -20.69 -10.06 3.90
C ASP A 185 -19.44 -10.10 3.03
N ARG A 186 -18.36 -10.71 3.52
CA ARG A 186 -17.11 -10.86 2.76
C ARG A 186 -17.34 -11.62 1.46
N LYS A 187 -18.07 -12.75 1.50
CA LYS A 187 -18.41 -13.53 0.30
C LYS A 187 -19.26 -12.71 -0.67
N LEU A 188 -20.29 -12.03 -0.17
CA LEU A 188 -21.19 -11.21 -0.99
C LEU A 188 -20.46 -10.04 -1.65
N ILE A 189 -19.65 -9.30 -0.89
CA ILE A 189 -18.86 -8.17 -1.40
C ILE A 189 -17.88 -8.68 -2.47
N ARG A 190 -17.15 -9.76 -2.22
CA ARG A 190 -16.26 -10.37 -3.23
C ARG A 190 -17.01 -10.82 -4.47
N GLN A 191 -18.19 -11.43 -4.31
CA GLN A 191 -19.00 -11.84 -5.45
C GLN A 191 -19.36 -10.63 -6.32
N LYS A 192 -19.84 -9.54 -5.71
CA LYS A 192 -20.18 -8.30 -6.42
C LYS A 192 -18.97 -7.65 -7.08
N LEU A 193 -17.83 -7.58 -6.39
CA LEU A 193 -16.60 -7.06 -6.96
C LEU A 193 -16.09 -7.90 -8.14
N ASN A 194 -16.22 -9.24 -8.08
CA ASN A 194 -15.82 -10.11 -9.19
C ASN A 194 -16.77 -10.02 -10.39
N GLN A 195 -18.05 -9.70 -10.19
CA GLN A 195 -19.00 -9.50 -11.29
C GLN A 195 -18.59 -8.32 -12.17
N ASP A 196 -18.07 -7.25 -11.56
CA ASP A 196 -17.62 -6.03 -12.23
C ASP A 196 -16.10 -5.81 -12.05
N LEU A 197 -15.28 -6.87 -12.13
CA LEU A 197 -13.85 -6.78 -11.84
C LEU A 197 -13.13 -5.77 -12.75
N SER A 198 -13.49 -5.72 -14.03
CA SER A 198 -12.94 -4.71 -14.96
C SER A 198 -13.22 -3.30 -14.48
N LYS A 199 -14.43 -3.04 -13.97
CA LYS A 199 -14.78 -1.70 -13.48
C LYS A 199 -14.07 -1.36 -12.17
N LEU A 200 -13.83 -2.36 -11.31
CA LEU A 200 -12.97 -2.18 -10.13
C LEU A 200 -11.55 -1.79 -10.53
N ILE A 201 -10.98 -2.45 -11.54
CA ILE A 201 -9.66 -2.13 -12.09
C ILE A 201 -9.66 -0.70 -12.64
N ASP A 202 -10.66 -0.31 -13.44
CA ASP A 202 -10.79 1.05 -13.97
C ASP A 202 -10.82 2.09 -12.85
N CYS A 203 -11.63 1.86 -11.81
CA CYS A 203 -11.71 2.77 -10.66
C CYS A 203 -10.34 2.93 -9.95
N VAL A 204 -9.58 1.84 -9.79
CA VAL A 204 -8.24 1.91 -9.18
C VAL A 204 -7.26 2.64 -10.10
N ASN A 205 -7.29 2.37 -11.40
CA ASN A 205 -6.45 3.06 -12.38
C ASN A 205 -6.75 4.56 -12.42
N ASP A 206 -8.03 4.96 -12.44
CA ASP A 206 -8.43 6.37 -12.43
C ASP A 206 -7.86 7.09 -11.18
N LEU A 207 -7.90 6.44 -10.00
CA LEU A 207 -7.31 6.98 -8.77
C LEU A 207 -5.78 7.08 -8.85
N LEU A 208 -5.09 6.07 -9.40
CA LEU A 208 -3.64 6.07 -9.56
C LEU A 208 -3.17 7.12 -10.57
N GLU A 209 -3.88 7.27 -11.69
CA GLU A 209 -3.60 8.29 -12.71
C GLU A 209 -3.80 9.70 -12.14
N ALA A 210 -4.88 9.92 -11.38
CA ALA A 210 -5.09 11.19 -10.69
C ALA A 210 -4.01 11.45 -9.64
N ALA A 211 -3.61 10.44 -8.87
CA ALA A 211 -2.53 10.56 -7.89
C ALA A 211 -1.19 10.91 -8.55
N GLN A 212 -0.87 10.26 -9.67
CA GLN A 212 0.31 10.54 -10.49
C GLN A 212 0.29 11.99 -10.98
N LYS A 213 -0.85 12.45 -11.52
CA LYS A 213 -1.00 13.83 -12.00
C LYS A 213 -0.80 14.86 -10.90
N VAL A 214 -1.50 14.69 -9.77
CA VAL A 214 -1.38 15.60 -8.60
C VAL A 214 0.06 15.64 -8.09
N THR A 215 0.72 14.47 -8.04
CA THR A 215 2.11 14.34 -7.59
C THR A 215 3.08 15.10 -8.50
N ARG A 216 2.94 14.93 -9.83
CA ARG A 216 3.75 15.64 -10.82
C ARG A 216 3.51 17.15 -10.75
N ASP A 217 2.25 17.58 -10.69
CA ASP A 217 1.90 19.00 -10.65
C ASP A 217 2.53 19.71 -9.43
N LYS A 218 2.63 19.01 -8.29
CA LYS A 218 3.18 19.60 -7.05
C LYS A 218 4.69 19.45 -6.88
N SER A 219 5.29 18.38 -7.40
CA SER A 219 6.70 18.05 -7.09
C SER A 219 7.58 17.71 -8.28
N GLN A 220 7.01 17.61 -9.49
CA GLN A 220 7.69 17.16 -10.71
C GLN A 220 8.33 15.77 -10.56
N LYS A 221 7.80 14.96 -9.63
CA LYS A 221 8.20 13.57 -9.38
C LYS A 221 7.15 12.61 -9.92
N ASP A 222 7.58 11.41 -10.27
CA ASP A 222 6.70 10.30 -10.61
C ASP A 222 6.18 9.59 -9.36
N LEU A 223 5.01 8.97 -9.42
CA LEU A 223 4.45 8.19 -8.32
C LEU A 223 5.03 6.78 -8.34
N LEU A 224 5.42 6.28 -7.17
CA LEU A 224 5.71 4.86 -6.96
C LEU A 224 4.88 4.34 -5.79
N VAL A 225 3.97 3.42 -6.06
CA VAL A 225 3.19 2.74 -5.02
C VAL A 225 3.92 1.46 -4.60
N ILE A 226 4.26 1.35 -3.33
CA ILE A 226 4.95 0.19 -2.75
C ILE A 226 4.02 -0.49 -1.75
N ILE A 227 3.68 -1.74 -2.02
CA ILE A 227 2.88 -2.59 -1.13
C ILE A 227 3.80 -3.70 -0.61
N ASP A 228 4.33 -3.52 0.60
CA ASP A 228 5.27 -4.46 1.21
C ASP A 228 4.55 -5.59 1.96
N SER A 229 5.30 -6.62 2.34
CA SER A 229 4.87 -7.78 3.13
C SER A 229 3.78 -8.64 2.47
N LEU A 230 3.59 -8.53 1.15
CA LEU A 230 2.74 -9.48 0.40
C LEU A 230 3.37 -10.88 0.30
N ASP A 231 4.65 -11.05 0.59
CA ASP A 231 5.26 -12.38 0.81
C ASP A 231 4.79 -13.05 2.10
N ARG A 232 3.95 -12.37 2.90
CA ARG A 232 3.38 -12.92 4.13
C ARG A 232 2.08 -13.70 3.94
N LEU A 233 1.59 -13.80 2.71
CA LEU A 233 0.39 -14.57 2.35
C LEU A 233 0.47 -16.04 2.79
N LEU A 234 -0.69 -16.63 3.07
CA LEU A 234 -0.79 -18.08 3.26
C LEU A 234 -0.55 -18.80 1.92
N PRO A 235 0.14 -19.96 1.92
CA PRO A 235 0.35 -20.75 0.72
C PRO A 235 -0.95 -21.05 -0.04
N GLY A 236 -0.91 -20.91 -1.35
CA GLY A 236 -2.05 -21.05 -2.27
C GLY A 236 -2.73 -19.72 -2.64
N LEU A 237 -2.66 -18.68 -1.80
CA LEU A 237 -3.25 -17.38 -2.12
C LEU A 237 -2.42 -16.60 -3.14
N GLU A 238 -1.11 -16.79 -3.14
CA GLU A 238 -0.17 -16.14 -4.06
C GLU A 238 -0.47 -16.44 -5.53
N ILE A 239 -1.03 -17.62 -5.83
CA ILE A 239 -1.36 -18.04 -7.21
C ILE A 239 -2.50 -17.17 -7.75
N GLY A 240 -3.56 -16.98 -6.95
CA GLY A 240 -4.70 -16.15 -7.33
C GLY A 240 -4.32 -14.67 -7.48
N LEU A 241 -3.35 -14.19 -6.70
CA LEU A 241 -2.92 -12.79 -6.74
C LEU A 241 -1.93 -12.51 -7.88
N PHE A 242 -0.87 -13.31 -8.01
CA PHE A 242 0.26 -12.96 -8.87
C PHE A 242 0.34 -13.77 -10.17
N LYS A 243 -0.24 -14.97 -10.24
CA LYS A 243 -0.15 -15.81 -11.45
C LYS A 243 -1.31 -15.59 -12.41
N HIS A 244 -2.51 -15.38 -11.86
CA HIS A 244 -3.72 -15.25 -12.67
C HIS A 244 -4.11 -13.81 -12.96
N ASN A 245 -3.72 -12.87 -12.09
CA ASN A 245 -4.15 -11.48 -12.14
C ASN A 245 -2.98 -10.47 -11.98
N GLY A 246 -1.73 -10.96 -11.95
CA GLY A 246 -0.51 -10.15 -11.79
C GLY A 246 0.12 -9.76 -13.12
#